data_AF-K0SJ48-F1
#
_entry.id   AF-K0SJ48-F1
#
_cell.length_a   1.000
_cell.length_b   1.000
_cell.length_c   1.000
_cell.angle_alpha   90.00
_cell.angle_beta   90.00
_cell.angle_gamma   90.00
#
_symmetry.space_group_name_H-M   'P 1'
#
loop_
_entity.id
_entity.type
_entity.pdbx_description
1 polymer ?
#
loop_
_entity_poly.entity_id
_entity_poly.type
_entity_poly.pdbx_seq_one_letter_code
_entity_poly.pdbx_strand_id
1 'polypeptide(L)'
;MDEPFLYDGGEISDEFRKGITCVRIGPQVTTIASGAFARCHCLTDVQFNERLQVVEDYAFEYCTELRSVTIPSTVTELGKRAFMGCRNLTEVRFSEGLRVIGDYAFASCTALRSVFLPRTATHLGRWAFHCCTNLAEVRLNEGLQAIEERSFASCGALRSLAIPSTVTRLGQHAFAVCSSLTEVFFLGSERLLNQEFLDHGHFGGERELLNHAALEEIIRPRENLAFLRCPFVMVKVPVSRALSERIQRLAHECKLSVEERIRGLPRLELMQDGNVVACFPVVRSASEAHFPFGGTSNGFDVQDTNLETSRSMYQVLQWVAFHELKESSTLIELALWKSRIDGARNVSRDDCRVPIPDPVKHLVMEYCGFAEFLRPTMDDT
;
A
#
# COMPACT_ATOMS: atom_id res chain seq x y z
N MET A 1 -3.58 33.90 -31.60
CA MET A 1 -3.87 33.25 -30.31
C MET A 1 -5.01 34.03 -29.73
N ASP A 2 -6.20 33.44 -29.68
CA ASP A 2 -7.36 34.07 -29.06
C ASP A 2 -7.05 34.32 -27.58
N GLU A 3 -7.46 35.47 -27.06
CA GLU A 3 -7.29 35.78 -25.65
C GLU A 3 -8.09 34.79 -24.78
N PRO A 4 -7.54 34.36 -23.63
CA PRO A 4 -8.24 33.44 -22.74
C PRO A 4 -9.52 34.08 -22.22
N PHE A 5 -10.61 33.32 -22.20
CA PHE A 5 -11.88 33.77 -21.64
C PHE A 5 -11.73 34.03 -20.14
N LEU A 6 -11.97 35.26 -19.70
CA LEU A 6 -11.97 35.63 -18.28
C LEU A 6 -13.29 35.23 -17.64
N TYR A 7 -13.24 34.35 -16.64
CA TYR A 7 -14.41 33.92 -15.87
C TYR A 7 -14.48 34.67 -14.54
N ASP A 8 -15.49 35.52 -14.38
CA ASP A 8 -15.71 36.32 -13.17
C ASP A 8 -16.81 35.75 -12.26
N GLY A 9 -17.26 34.51 -12.51
CA GLY A 9 -18.29 33.82 -11.71
C GLY A 9 -19.63 33.66 -12.44
N GLY A 10 -20.50 32.79 -11.89
CA GLY A 10 -21.85 32.53 -12.41
C GLY A 10 -21.90 31.49 -13.54
N GLU A 11 -23.06 31.43 -14.20
CA GLU A 11 -23.30 30.51 -15.31
C GLU A 11 -22.86 31.11 -16.65
N ILE A 12 -22.29 30.27 -17.52
CA ILE A 12 -21.98 30.63 -18.91
C ILE A 12 -23.09 30.03 -19.78
N SER A 13 -23.65 30.81 -20.69
CA SER A 13 -24.67 30.31 -21.62
C SER A 13 -24.09 29.31 -22.61
N ASP A 14 -24.89 28.31 -23.01
CA ASP A 14 -24.46 27.18 -23.86
C ASP A 14 -23.88 27.60 -25.21
N GLU A 15 -24.32 28.74 -25.76
CA GLU A 15 -23.81 29.27 -27.02
C GLU A 15 -22.34 29.68 -26.92
N PHE A 16 -21.95 30.30 -25.80
CA PHE A 16 -20.58 30.74 -25.58
C PHE A 16 -19.65 29.57 -25.26
N ARG A 17 -20.14 28.53 -24.57
CA ARG A 17 -19.35 27.33 -24.20
C ARG A 17 -18.70 26.63 -25.39
N LYS A 18 -19.35 26.66 -26.55
CA LYS A 18 -18.88 25.96 -27.76
C LYS A 18 -17.59 26.53 -28.35
N GLY A 19 -17.28 27.80 -28.08
CA GLY A 19 -16.11 28.49 -28.62
C GLY A 19 -14.94 28.65 -27.65
N ILE A 20 -15.13 28.33 -26.36
CA ILE A 20 -14.11 28.56 -25.34
C ILE A 20 -12.99 27.54 -25.48
N THR A 21 -11.78 28.01 -25.78
CA THR A 21 -10.57 27.19 -25.94
C THR A 21 -9.62 27.25 -24.76
N CYS A 22 -9.56 28.39 -24.06
CA CYS A 22 -8.76 28.62 -22.86
C CYS A 22 -9.54 29.51 -21.89
N VAL A 23 -9.47 29.19 -20.60
CA VAL A 23 -10.14 29.95 -19.54
C VAL A 23 -9.12 30.46 -18.54
N ARG A 24 -9.26 31.72 -18.13
CA ARG A 24 -8.61 32.28 -16.95
C ARG A 24 -9.65 32.58 -15.88
N ILE A 25 -9.51 31.98 -14.71
CA ILE A 25 -10.38 32.23 -13.57
C ILE A 25 -10.02 33.59 -12.96
N GLY A 26 -10.99 34.50 -12.90
CA GLY A 26 -10.81 35.87 -12.42
C GLY A 26 -10.38 35.91 -10.96
N PRO A 27 -9.58 36.90 -10.53
CA PRO A 27 -8.87 36.89 -9.25
C PRO A 27 -9.76 36.91 -8.00
N GLN A 28 -11.04 37.25 -8.13
CA GLN A 28 -12.00 37.28 -7.02
C GLN A 28 -12.87 36.02 -6.93
N VAL A 29 -12.77 35.12 -7.92
CA VAL A 29 -13.59 33.91 -7.96
C VAL A 29 -13.08 32.90 -6.94
N THR A 30 -13.87 32.62 -5.91
CA THR A 30 -13.59 31.58 -4.90
C THR A 30 -14.23 30.24 -5.25
N THR A 31 -15.24 30.24 -6.13
CA THR A 31 -16.00 29.05 -6.48
C THR A 31 -16.29 29.05 -7.98
N ILE A 32 -15.99 27.94 -8.66
CA ILE A 32 -16.48 27.69 -10.02
C ILE A 32 -17.84 27.03 -9.88
N ALA A 33 -18.87 27.71 -10.38
CA ALA A 33 -20.26 27.30 -10.21
C ALA A 33 -20.56 25.97 -10.90
N SER A 34 -21.57 25.26 -10.39
CA SER A 34 -22.01 23.98 -10.91
C SER A 34 -22.26 24.06 -12.42
N GLY A 35 -21.60 23.17 -13.18
CA GLY A 35 -21.76 23.09 -14.63
C GLY A 35 -21.24 24.30 -15.42
N ALA A 36 -20.50 25.24 -14.83
CA ALA A 36 -20.08 26.49 -15.49
C ALA A 36 -19.41 26.29 -16.87
N PHE A 37 -18.55 25.28 -16.98
CA PHE A 37 -17.86 24.89 -18.23
C PHE A 37 -18.26 23.49 -18.71
N ALA A 38 -19.39 22.95 -18.25
CA ALA A 38 -19.86 21.65 -18.72
C ALA A 38 -20.06 21.67 -20.24
N ARG A 39 -19.51 20.66 -20.92
CA ARG A 39 -19.54 20.43 -22.37
C ARG A 39 -18.85 21.53 -23.18
N CYS A 40 -17.89 22.25 -22.58
CA CYS A 40 -16.94 23.07 -23.35
C CYS A 40 -15.99 22.15 -24.13
N HIS A 41 -16.45 21.62 -25.27
CA HIS A 41 -15.74 20.60 -26.04
C HIS A 41 -14.41 21.10 -26.63
N CYS A 42 -14.26 22.40 -26.83
CA CYS A 42 -13.03 23.01 -27.36
C CYS A 42 -12.05 23.45 -26.26
N LEU A 43 -12.41 23.32 -24.99
CA LEU A 43 -11.57 23.77 -23.87
C LEU A 43 -10.33 22.90 -23.76
N THR A 44 -9.16 23.50 -23.93
CA THR A 44 -7.85 22.83 -23.91
C THR A 44 -7.04 23.15 -22.65
N ASP A 45 -7.23 24.33 -22.06
CA ASP A 45 -6.45 24.85 -20.93
C ASP A 45 -7.31 25.66 -19.94
N VAL A 46 -7.03 25.51 -18.65
CA VAL A 46 -7.71 26.23 -17.56
C VAL A 46 -6.67 26.77 -16.59
N GLN A 47 -6.65 28.10 -16.43
CA GLN A 47 -5.77 28.82 -15.52
C GLN A 47 -6.55 29.21 -14.26
N PHE A 48 -6.40 28.42 -13.20
CA PHE A 48 -6.98 28.73 -11.90
C PHE A 48 -6.26 29.91 -11.22
N ASN A 49 -6.99 30.62 -10.37
CA ASN A 49 -6.42 31.67 -9.53
C ASN A 49 -5.94 31.08 -8.18
N GLU A 50 -5.29 31.91 -7.37
CA GLU A 50 -4.77 31.54 -6.04
C GLU A 50 -5.80 31.70 -4.90
N ARG A 51 -7.07 32.00 -5.20
CA ARG A 51 -8.16 32.16 -4.22
C ARG A 51 -9.28 31.14 -4.37
N LEU A 52 -9.21 30.29 -5.38
CA LEU A 52 -10.21 29.30 -5.71
C LEU A 52 -10.23 28.24 -4.62
N GLN A 53 -11.39 28.02 -4.01
CA GLN A 53 -11.60 27.09 -2.91
C GLN A 53 -12.38 25.86 -3.35
N VAL A 54 -13.38 26.05 -4.22
CA VAL A 54 -14.31 25.00 -4.60
C VAL A 54 -14.51 24.96 -6.11
N VAL A 55 -14.43 23.76 -6.67
CA VAL A 55 -14.93 23.46 -8.02
C VAL A 55 -16.21 22.66 -7.84
N GLU A 56 -17.36 23.26 -8.10
CA GLU A 56 -18.65 22.60 -7.83
C GLU A 56 -18.94 21.46 -8.82
N ASP A 57 -20.09 20.83 -8.61
CA ASP A 57 -20.56 19.70 -9.39
C ASP A 57 -20.59 20.02 -10.89
N TYR A 58 -20.22 19.05 -11.73
CA TYR A 58 -20.27 19.15 -13.19
C TYR A 58 -19.42 20.28 -13.82
N ALA A 59 -18.61 21.03 -13.05
CA ALA A 59 -17.98 22.28 -13.50
C ALA A 59 -17.26 22.19 -14.86
N PHE A 60 -16.57 21.09 -15.14
CA PHE A 60 -15.87 20.78 -16.39
C PHE A 60 -16.32 19.43 -16.98
N GLU A 61 -17.56 19.01 -16.74
CA GLU A 61 -18.09 17.74 -17.26
C GLU A 61 -18.00 17.72 -18.80
N TYR A 62 -17.48 16.65 -19.39
CA TYR A 62 -17.34 16.46 -20.84
C TYR A 62 -16.52 17.55 -21.58
N CYS A 63 -15.55 18.19 -20.93
CA CYS A 63 -14.50 18.98 -21.59
C CYS A 63 -13.51 18.06 -22.31
N THR A 64 -13.91 17.57 -23.48
CA THR A 64 -13.22 16.47 -24.19
C THR A 64 -11.83 16.79 -24.68
N GLU A 65 -11.50 18.06 -24.95
CA GLU A 65 -10.18 18.50 -25.40
C GLU A 65 -9.22 18.92 -24.28
N LEU A 66 -9.68 18.92 -23.02
CA LEU A 66 -8.87 19.32 -21.87
C LEU A 66 -7.77 18.29 -21.64
N ARG A 67 -6.50 18.72 -21.65
CA ARG A 67 -5.35 17.79 -21.65
C ARG A 67 -4.68 17.61 -20.31
N SER A 68 -4.63 18.67 -19.51
CA SER A 68 -3.98 18.70 -18.21
C SER A 68 -4.69 19.69 -17.29
N VAL A 69 -4.74 19.36 -16.01
CA VAL A 69 -5.32 20.24 -14.98
C VAL A 69 -4.41 20.23 -13.76
N THR A 70 -4.05 21.41 -13.26
CA THR A 70 -3.34 21.57 -11.99
C THR A 70 -4.26 22.19 -10.96
N ILE A 71 -4.74 21.40 -10.01
CA ILE A 71 -5.60 21.86 -8.92
C ILE A 71 -4.73 22.62 -7.90
N PRO A 72 -4.97 23.93 -7.68
CA PRO A 72 -4.15 24.74 -6.80
C PRO A 72 -4.36 24.35 -5.32
N SER A 73 -3.39 24.69 -4.46
CA SER A 73 -3.40 24.34 -3.03
C SER A 73 -4.56 24.95 -2.25
N THR A 74 -5.18 25.99 -2.79
CA THR A 74 -6.34 26.63 -2.18
C THR A 74 -7.64 25.87 -2.39
N VAL A 75 -7.72 24.98 -3.39
CA VAL A 75 -8.91 24.18 -3.65
C VAL A 75 -9.00 23.05 -2.63
N THR A 76 -10.05 23.09 -1.82
CA THR A 76 -10.31 22.08 -0.78
C THR A 76 -11.25 20.99 -1.24
N GLU A 77 -12.07 21.26 -2.26
CA GLU A 77 -13.15 20.37 -2.70
C GLU A 77 -13.34 20.38 -4.22
N LEU A 78 -13.44 19.18 -4.79
CA LEU A 78 -13.93 18.93 -6.14
C LEU A 78 -15.30 18.25 -6.06
N GLY A 79 -16.30 18.87 -6.65
CA GLY A 79 -17.67 18.39 -6.66
C GLY A 79 -17.88 17.12 -7.48
N LYS A 80 -19.11 16.62 -7.42
CA LYS A 80 -19.55 15.45 -8.16
C LYS A 80 -19.40 15.69 -9.66
N ARG A 81 -18.79 14.74 -10.37
CA ARG A 81 -18.58 14.79 -11.84
C ARG A 81 -17.81 16.02 -12.33
N ALA A 82 -17.05 16.71 -11.47
CA ALA A 82 -16.36 17.95 -11.81
C ALA A 82 -15.56 17.89 -13.13
N PHE A 83 -14.91 16.76 -13.43
CA PHE A 83 -14.15 16.51 -14.66
C PHE A 83 -14.60 15.22 -15.37
N MET A 84 -15.81 14.72 -15.11
CA MET A 84 -16.28 13.46 -15.70
C MET A 84 -16.27 13.55 -17.23
N GLY A 85 -15.73 12.54 -17.90
CA GLY A 85 -15.73 12.45 -19.36
C GLY A 85 -14.75 13.38 -20.07
N CYS A 86 -13.78 13.98 -19.37
CA CYS A 86 -12.64 14.66 -20.01
C CYS A 86 -11.71 13.64 -20.67
N ARG A 87 -12.10 13.13 -21.84
CA ARG A 87 -11.48 11.94 -22.45
C ARG A 87 -10.02 12.12 -22.84
N ASN A 88 -9.58 13.34 -23.17
CA ASN A 88 -8.18 13.64 -23.49
C ASN A 88 -7.36 14.12 -22.28
N LEU A 89 -7.93 14.12 -21.07
CA LEU A 89 -7.22 14.52 -19.85
C LEU A 89 -6.18 13.46 -19.51
N THR A 90 -4.92 13.78 -19.77
CA THR A 90 -3.78 12.88 -19.60
C THR A 90 -3.13 12.97 -18.23
N GLU A 91 -3.18 14.17 -17.63
CA GLU A 91 -2.50 14.47 -16.37
C GLU A 91 -3.39 15.34 -15.47
N VAL A 92 -3.49 14.95 -14.21
CA VAL A 92 -4.07 15.79 -13.14
C VAL A 92 -3.05 15.90 -12.03
N ARG A 93 -2.70 17.14 -11.67
CA ARG A 93 -1.84 17.44 -10.54
C ARG A 93 -2.68 17.99 -9.40
N PHE A 94 -2.60 17.34 -8.25
CA PHE A 94 -3.23 17.82 -7.03
C PHE A 94 -2.19 18.46 -6.14
N SER A 95 -2.44 19.69 -5.70
CA SER A 95 -1.63 20.35 -4.68
C SER A 95 -2.10 19.93 -3.28
N GLU A 96 -1.21 20.06 -2.29
CA GLU A 96 -1.59 19.90 -0.88
C GLU A 96 -2.64 20.96 -0.50
N GLY A 97 -3.70 20.54 0.20
CA GLY A 97 -4.85 21.37 0.55
C GLY A 97 -6.18 20.74 0.14
N LEU A 98 -6.19 19.96 -0.95
CA LEU A 98 -7.37 19.22 -1.40
C LEU A 98 -7.77 18.16 -0.38
N ARG A 99 -9.03 18.16 0.05
CA ARG A 99 -9.58 17.24 1.05
C ARG A 99 -10.57 16.25 0.46
N VAL A 100 -11.38 16.71 -0.48
CA VAL A 100 -12.54 15.98 -1.01
C VAL A 100 -12.47 15.88 -2.53
N ILE A 101 -12.53 14.65 -3.04
CA ILE A 101 -12.77 14.34 -4.45
C ILE A 101 -14.16 13.73 -4.53
N GLY A 102 -15.12 14.41 -5.16
CA GLY A 102 -16.52 14.01 -5.19
C GLY A 102 -16.82 12.78 -6.05
N ASP A 103 -18.07 12.31 -5.95
CA ASP A 103 -18.55 11.16 -6.71
C ASP A 103 -18.37 11.38 -8.21
N TYR A 104 -17.85 10.38 -8.93
CA TYR A 104 -17.57 10.43 -10.37
C TYR A 104 -16.63 11.57 -10.83
N ALA A 105 -15.92 12.26 -9.94
CA ALA A 105 -15.18 13.49 -10.27
C ALA A 105 -14.30 13.38 -11.53
N PHE A 106 -13.64 12.25 -11.75
CA PHE A 106 -12.80 11.98 -12.92
C PHE A 106 -13.27 10.74 -13.70
N ALA A 107 -14.52 10.31 -13.54
CA ALA A 107 -15.03 9.13 -14.21
C ALA A 107 -14.93 9.27 -15.74
N SER A 108 -14.55 8.21 -16.44
CA SER A 108 -14.36 8.16 -17.90
C SER A 108 -13.31 9.13 -18.45
N CYS A 109 -12.33 9.55 -17.65
CA CYS A 109 -11.11 10.20 -18.14
C CYS A 109 -10.17 9.14 -18.75
N THR A 110 -10.52 8.64 -19.93
CA THR A 110 -9.88 7.46 -20.54
C THR A 110 -8.41 7.65 -20.89
N ALA A 111 -7.92 8.88 -21.08
CA ALA A 111 -6.52 9.17 -21.34
C ALA A 111 -5.65 9.36 -20.09
N LEU A 112 -6.26 9.44 -18.89
CA LEU A 112 -5.56 9.72 -17.64
C LEU A 112 -4.60 8.57 -17.33
N ARG A 113 -3.32 8.89 -17.12
CA ARG A 113 -2.25 7.88 -16.98
C ARG A 113 -1.86 7.61 -15.54
N SER A 114 -1.82 8.65 -14.72
CA SER A 114 -1.39 8.58 -13.32
C SER A 114 -2.22 9.48 -12.43
N VAL A 115 -2.39 9.05 -11.19
CA VAL A 115 -3.07 9.80 -10.12
C VAL A 115 -2.23 9.70 -8.85
N PHE A 116 -1.87 10.86 -8.30
CA PHE A 116 -1.15 10.97 -7.04
C PHE A 116 -2.01 11.79 -6.07
N LEU A 117 -2.63 11.12 -5.10
CA LEU A 117 -3.45 11.82 -4.11
C LEU A 117 -2.55 12.62 -3.15
N PRO A 118 -2.90 13.89 -2.85
CA PRO A 118 -2.15 14.69 -1.90
C PRO A 118 -2.36 14.16 -0.48
N ARG A 119 -1.44 14.45 0.44
CA ARG A 119 -1.51 13.94 1.83
C ARG A 119 -2.77 14.41 2.55
N THR A 120 -3.28 15.58 2.18
CA THR A 120 -4.50 16.17 2.75
C THR A 120 -5.80 15.52 2.29
N ALA A 121 -5.79 14.66 1.26
CA ALA A 121 -7.02 14.05 0.74
C ALA A 121 -7.55 13.03 1.75
N THR A 122 -8.77 13.26 2.24
CA THR A 122 -9.40 12.39 3.26
C THR A 122 -10.62 11.65 2.73
N HIS A 123 -11.23 12.17 1.67
CA HIS A 123 -12.42 11.59 1.05
C HIS A 123 -12.25 11.41 -0.46
N LEU A 124 -12.51 10.18 -0.91
CA LEU A 124 -12.58 9.80 -2.32
C LEU A 124 -13.97 9.25 -2.60
N GLY A 125 -14.75 9.97 -3.39
CA GLY A 125 -16.14 9.64 -3.69
C GLY A 125 -16.31 8.38 -4.54
N ARG A 126 -17.54 7.88 -4.57
CA ARG A 126 -17.90 6.69 -5.34
C ARG A 126 -17.70 6.94 -6.83
N TRP A 127 -17.21 5.93 -7.55
CA TRP A 127 -16.88 6.01 -8.98
C TRP A 127 -15.88 7.12 -9.37
N ALA A 128 -15.14 7.73 -8.44
CA ALA A 128 -14.31 8.91 -8.70
C ALA A 128 -13.38 8.78 -9.93
N PHE A 129 -12.75 7.62 -10.14
CA PHE A 129 -11.89 7.29 -11.29
C PHE A 129 -12.41 6.08 -12.09
N HIS A 130 -13.73 5.86 -12.09
CA HIS A 130 -14.36 4.75 -12.83
C HIS A 130 -14.12 4.87 -14.34
N CYS A 131 -13.80 3.77 -15.01
CA CYS A 131 -13.50 3.71 -16.45
C CYS A 131 -12.35 4.61 -16.92
N CYS A 132 -11.36 4.90 -16.05
CA CYS A 132 -10.09 5.48 -16.46
C CYS A 132 -9.19 4.39 -17.07
N THR A 133 -9.49 3.97 -18.30
CA THR A 133 -8.92 2.75 -18.90
C THR A 133 -7.40 2.76 -19.06
N ASN A 134 -6.77 3.93 -19.25
CA ASN A 134 -5.31 4.08 -19.35
C ASN A 134 -4.62 4.41 -18.03
N LEU A 135 -5.36 4.45 -16.90
CA LEU A 135 -4.79 4.74 -15.60
C LEU A 135 -3.90 3.58 -15.16
N ALA A 136 -2.59 3.80 -15.24
CA ALA A 136 -1.57 2.77 -15.02
C ALA A 136 -0.92 2.88 -13.63
N GLU A 137 -0.85 4.08 -13.07
CA GLU A 137 -0.24 4.35 -11.77
C GLU A 137 -1.20 5.11 -10.85
N VAL A 138 -1.44 4.56 -9.65
CA VAL A 138 -2.22 5.22 -8.61
C VAL A 138 -1.40 5.20 -7.33
N ARG A 139 -1.13 6.37 -6.76
CA ARG A 139 -0.60 6.48 -5.39
C ARG A 139 -1.66 7.11 -4.50
N LEU A 140 -2.17 6.30 -3.59
CA LEU A 140 -3.06 6.71 -2.52
C LEU A 140 -2.22 7.28 -1.37
N ASN A 141 -2.80 8.17 -0.57
CA ASN A 141 -2.12 8.80 0.56
C ASN A 141 -2.44 8.10 1.89
N GLU A 142 -1.46 8.14 2.81
CA GLU A 142 -1.70 7.86 4.23
C GLU A 142 -2.56 8.99 4.82
N GLY A 143 -3.81 8.67 5.14
CA GLY A 143 -4.84 9.62 5.55
C GLY A 143 -6.21 9.27 4.96
N LEU A 144 -6.23 8.60 3.81
CA LEU A 144 -7.45 8.11 3.18
C LEU A 144 -8.09 7.01 4.05
N GLN A 145 -9.34 7.21 4.44
CA GLN A 145 -10.04 6.29 5.36
C GLN A 145 -10.79 5.17 4.63
N ALA A 146 -11.29 5.45 3.44
CA ALA A 146 -12.08 4.53 2.64
C ALA A 146 -11.81 4.71 1.15
N ILE A 147 -11.85 3.59 0.42
CA ILE A 147 -11.91 3.59 -1.05
C ILE A 147 -13.33 3.20 -1.41
N GLU A 148 -14.14 4.17 -1.82
CA GLU A 148 -15.58 3.99 -1.98
C GLU A 148 -15.96 3.10 -3.18
N GLU A 149 -17.26 2.75 -3.28
CA GLU A 149 -17.81 1.89 -4.33
C GLU A 149 -17.30 2.27 -5.73
N ARG A 150 -16.74 1.28 -6.45
CA ARG A 150 -16.29 1.39 -7.85
C ARG A 150 -15.33 2.55 -8.15
N SER A 151 -14.65 3.10 -7.15
CA SER A 151 -13.77 4.27 -7.29
C SER A 151 -12.74 4.12 -8.40
N PHE A 152 -12.17 2.93 -8.59
CA PHE A 152 -11.19 2.61 -9.64
C PHE A 152 -11.64 1.43 -10.52
N ALA A 153 -12.95 1.14 -10.59
CA ALA A 153 -13.44 0.05 -11.42
C ALA A 153 -13.17 0.33 -12.92
N SER A 154 -12.80 -0.72 -13.65
CA SER A 154 -12.46 -0.70 -15.07
C SER A 154 -11.25 0.19 -15.41
N CYS A 155 -10.31 0.34 -14.48
CA CYS A 155 -8.97 0.87 -14.76
C CYS A 155 -8.12 -0.24 -15.42
N GLY A 156 -8.30 -0.41 -16.72
CA GLY A 156 -7.74 -1.54 -17.48
C GLY A 156 -6.21 -1.63 -17.48
N ALA A 157 -5.51 -0.50 -17.38
CA ALA A 157 -4.05 -0.42 -17.41
C ALA A 157 -3.36 -0.48 -16.03
N LEU A 158 -4.11 -0.47 -14.92
CA LEU A 158 -3.56 -0.43 -13.56
C LEU A 158 -2.85 -1.76 -13.27
N ARG A 159 -1.53 -1.71 -13.01
CA ARG A 159 -0.68 -2.91 -12.85
C ARG A 159 -0.42 -3.30 -11.41
N SER A 160 -0.05 -2.32 -10.60
CA SER A 160 0.22 -2.47 -9.19
C SER A 160 -0.54 -1.42 -8.40
N LEU A 161 -0.91 -1.78 -7.17
CA LEU A 161 -1.66 -0.90 -6.27
C LEU A 161 -1.16 -1.09 -4.85
N ALA A 162 -0.87 0.00 -4.16
CA ALA A 162 -0.63 0.00 -2.72
C ALA A 162 -1.85 0.59 -1.99
N ILE A 163 -2.46 -0.21 -1.12
CA ILE A 163 -3.52 0.20 -0.21
C ILE A 163 -2.87 0.76 1.06
N PRO A 164 -3.05 2.07 1.38
CA PRO A 164 -2.47 2.70 2.56
C PRO A 164 -2.92 2.07 3.87
N SER A 165 -2.13 2.27 4.93
CA SER A 165 -2.43 1.73 6.26
C SER A 165 -3.70 2.28 6.90
N THR A 166 -4.06 3.52 6.52
CA THR A 166 -5.23 4.20 7.04
C THR A 166 -6.56 3.74 6.44
N VAL A 167 -6.54 2.96 5.36
CA VAL A 167 -7.76 2.52 4.68
C VAL A 167 -8.39 1.38 5.47
N THR A 168 -9.50 1.67 6.16
CA THR A 168 -10.25 0.68 6.95
C THR A 168 -11.41 0.07 6.17
N ARG A 169 -11.83 0.70 5.07
CA ARG A 169 -12.96 0.24 4.25
C ARG A 169 -12.63 0.27 2.76
N LEU A 170 -12.68 -0.91 2.14
CA LEU A 170 -12.71 -1.05 0.68
C LEU A 170 -14.15 -1.26 0.27
N GLY A 171 -14.67 -0.40 -0.60
CA GLY A 171 -16.04 -0.39 -1.09
C GLY A 171 -16.29 -1.45 -2.17
N GLN A 172 -17.57 -1.66 -2.48
CA GLN A 172 -17.99 -2.68 -3.43
C GLN A 172 -17.42 -2.41 -4.81
N HIS A 173 -16.80 -3.44 -5.39
CA HIS A 173 -16.21 -3.36 -6.72
C HIS A 173 -15.21 -2.21 -6.90
N ALA A 174 -14.57 -1.72 -5.83
CA ALA A 174 -13.65 -0.58 -5.87
C ALA A 174 -12.60 -0.66 -6.99
N PHE A 175 -12.10 -1.86 -7.28
CA PHE A 175 -11.12 -2.17 -8.32
C PHE A 175 -11.64 -3.23 -9.31
N ALA A 176 -12.96 -3.35 -9.49
CA ALA A 176 -13.51 -4.39 -10.35
C ALA A 176 -13.08 -4.23 -11.81
N VAL A 177 -12.79 -5.34 -12.49
CA VAL A 177 -12.43 -5.38 -13.91
C VAL A 177 -11.13 -4.59 -14.23
N CYS A 178 -10.21 -4.48 -13.27
CA CYS A 178 -8.84 -4.04 -13.53
C CYS A 178 -8.05 -5.17 -14.19
N SER A 179 -8.11 -5.25 -15.52
CA SER A 179 -7.62 -6.38 -16.33
C SER A 179 -6.10 -6.57 -16.33
N SER A 180 -5.33 -5.55 -15.95
CA SER A 180 -3.86 -5.64 -15.86
C SER A 180 -3.33 -5.69 -14.43
N LEU A 181 -4.21 -5.72 -13.41
CA LEU A 181 -3.79 -5.67 -12.00
C LEU A 181 -3.17 -6.99 -11.59
N THR A 182 -1.85 -7.04 -11.51
CA THR A 182 -1.06 -8.22 -11.17
C THR A 182 -0.61 -8.23 -9.72
N GLU A 183 -0.43 -7.06 -9.10
CA GLU A 183 0.13 -6.93 -7.76
C GLU A 183 -0.69 -5.98 -6.90
N VAL A 184 -0.99 -6.40 -5.65
CA VAL A 184 -1.65 -5.56 -4.65
C VAL A 184 -0.85 -5.62 -3.36
N PHE A 185 -0.44 -4.45 -2.87
CA PHE A 185 0.28 -4.27 -1.61
C PHE A 185 -0.66 -3.73 -0.54
N PHE A 186 -0.70 -4.33 0.65
CA PHE A 186 -1.47 -3.81 1.78
C PHE A 186 -0.53 -3.26 2.87
N LEU A 187 -0.44 -1.93 2.97
CA LEU A 187 0.47 -1.23 3.87
C LEU A 187 -0.01 -1.18 5.33
N GLY A 188 -1.29 -1.50 5.61
CA GLY A 188 -1.89 -1.52 6.96
C GLY A 188 -1.46 -2.66 7.88
N SER A 189 -0.36 -3.31 7.55
CA SER A 189 0.02 -4.61 8.05
C SER A 189 1.14 -4.55 9.09
N GLU A 190 1.30 -3.42 9.81
CA GLU A 190 2.27 -3.34 10.92
C GLU A 190 2.03 -4.43 11.99
N ARG A 191 0.82 -5.03 12.02
CA ARG A 191 0.41 -6.14 12.89
C ARG A 191 0.44 -7.51 12.24
N LEU A 192 1.09 -7.68 11.08
CA LEU A 192 1.18 -8.99 10.40
C LEU A 192 1.81 -10.05 11.32
N LEU A 193 2.78 -9.64 12.12
CA LEU A 193 3.40 -10.46 13.15
C LEU A 193 2.60 -10.41 14.45
N ASN A 194 2.49 -11.54 15.12
CA ASN A 194 1.91 -11.60 16.45
C ASN A 194 2.83 -10.85 17.45
N GLN A 195 2.29 -9.86 18.14
CA GLN A 195 3.06 -9.03 19.09
C GLN A 195 3.49 -9.84 20.32
N GLU A 196 2.65 -10.76 20.81
CA GLU A 196 3.01 -11.64 21.93
C GLU A 196 4.20 -12.54 21.58
N PHE A 197 4.29 -12.98 20.32
CA PHE A 197 5.44 -13.74 19.81
C PHE A 197 6.72 -12.89 19.82
N LEU A 198 6.63 -11.61 19.43
CA LEU A 198 7.78 -10.69 19.44
C LEU A 198 8.22 -10.30 20.86
N ASP A 199 7.26 -10.09 21.77
CA ASP A 199 7.52 -9.62 23.14
C ASP A 199 8.04 -10.72 24.06
N HIS A 200 7.59 -11.97 23.88
CA HIS A 200 7.96 -13.07 24.77
C HIS A 200 9.14 -13.91 24.28
N GLY A 201 9.59 -13.74 23.02
CA GLY A 201 10.73 -14.46 22.46
C GLY A 201 10.61 -15.99 22.50
N HIS A 202 9.45 -16.52 22.91
CA HIS A 202 9.13 -17.93 22.88
C HIS A 202 8.77 -18.27 21.44
N PHE A 203 9.77 -18.75 20.70
CA PHE A 203 9.61 -19.31 19.37
C PHE A 203 8.86 -20.65 19.44
N GLY A 204 7.58 -20.63 19.82
CA GLY A 204 6.68 -21.79 19.97
C GLY A 204 6.33 -22.51 18.67
N GLY A 205 7.10 -22.29 17.61
CA GLY A 205 6.90 -22.83 16.27
C GLY A 205 6.22 -21.85 15.31
N GLU A 206 6.20 -22.24 14.04
CA GLU A 206 5.74 -21.43 12.89
C GLU A 206 4.24 -21.06 12.94
N ARG A 207 3.44 -21.80 13.74
CA ARG A 207 1.97 -21.71 13.77
C ARG A 207 1.43 -20.44 14.42
N GLU A 208 2.21 -19.77 15.27
CA GLU A 208 1.77 -18.60 16.04
C GLU A 208 2.41 -17.29 15.56
N LEU A 209 3.22 -17.35 14.51
CA LEU A 209 4.00 -16.21 14.02
C LEU A 209 3.11 -15.12 13.39
N LEU A 210 2.20 -15.54 12.51
CA LEU A 210 1.31 -14.62 11.81
C LEU A 210 0.07 -14.32 12.64
N ASN A 211 -0.28 -13.05 12.73
CA ASN A 211 -1.55 -12.63 13.28
C ASN A 211 -2.66 -12.95 12.28
N HIS A 212 -3.32 -14.09 12.49
CA HIS A 212 -4.40 -14.56 11.61
C HIS A 212 -5.59 -13.60 11.61
N ALA A 213 -5.84 -12.86 12.70
CA ALA A 213 -6.89 -11.84 12.73
C ALA A 213 -6.52 -10.62 11.87
N ALA A 214 -5.26 -10.16 11.90
CA ALA A 214 -4.79 -9.08 11.04
C ALA A 214 -4.77 -9.49 9.56
N LEU A 215 -4.38 -10.74 9.26
CA LEU A 215 -4.53 -11.32 7.94
C LEU A 215 -6.00 -11.33 7.53
N GLU A 216 -6.90 -11.89 8.34
CA GLU A 216 -8.33 -11.89 8.03
C GLU A 216 -8.91 -10.48 7.90
N GLU A 217 -8.44 -9.47 8.65
CA GLU A 217 -8.88 -8.07 8.51
C GLU A 217 -8.44 -7.46 7.17
N ILE A 218 -7.20 -7.75 6.74
CA ILE A 218 -6.68 -7.37 5.42
C ILE A 218 -7.46 -8.08 4.29
N ILE A 219 -7.97 -9.29 4.55
CA ILE A 219 -8.39 -10.25 3.53
C ILE A 219 -9.92 -10.43 3.43
N ARG A 220 -10.66 -10.26 4.53
CA ARG A 220 -12.11 -10.53 4.63
C ARG A 220 -12.94 -9.26 4.85
N PRO A 221 -13.21 -8.46 3.82
CA PRO A 221 -14.46 -7.75 3.81
C PRO A 221 -15.50 -8.81 3.40
N ARG A 222 -16.09 -9.54 4.35
CA ARG A 222 -16.92 -10.76 4.14
C ARG A 222 -18.09 -10.63 3.14
N GLU A 223 -18.32 -9.45 2.57
CA GLU A 223 -19.37 -9.19 1.57
C GLU A 223 -18.89 -8.34 0.39
N ASN A 224 -17.59 -7.98 0.33
CA ASN A 224 -17.12 -6.92 -0.57
C ASN A 224 -16.20 -7.41 -1.69
N LEU A 225 -16.77 -7.52 -2.88
CA LEU A 225 -16.12 -7.92 -4.13
C LEU A 225 -15.26 -6.79 -4.73
N ALA A 226 -14.41 -6.16 -3.92
CA ALA A 226 -13.60 -5.01 -4.29
C ALA A 226 -12.77 -5.27 -5.56
N PHE A 227 -12.20 -6.47 -5.66
CA PHE A 227 -11.31 -6.89 -6.76
C PHE A 227 -11.96 -7.85 -7.77
N LEU A 228 -13.29 -7.76 -7.94
CA LEU A 228 -14.03 -8.62 -8.86
C LEU A 228 -13.41 -8.65 -10.27
N ARG A 229 -13.14 -9.84 -10.82
CA ARG A 229 -12.58 -10.05 -12.17
C ARG A 229 -11.18 -9.40 -12.39
N CYS A 230 -10.38 -9.20 -11.34
CA CYS A 230 -8.96 -8.90 -11.48
C CYS A 230 -8.13 -10.17 -11.73
N PRO A 231 -6.95 -10.11 -12.38
CA PRO A 231 -6.15 -11.30 -12.69
C PRO A 231 -5.12 -11.68 -11.62
N PHE A 232 -4.82 -10.82 -10.64
CA PHE A 232 -3.79 -11.13 -9.64
C PHE A 232 -4.06 -12.45 -8.89
N VAL A 233 -2.96 -13.15 -8.61
CA VAL A 233 -2.93 -14.44 -7.92
C VAL A 233 -2.16 -14.38 -6.61
N MET A 234 -1.53 -13.26 -6.32
CA MET A 234 -0.75 -13.01 -5.10
C MET A 234 -1.13 -11.66 -4.50
N VAL A 235 -1.22 -11.61 -3.18
CA VAL A 235 -1.28 -10.38 -2.39
C VAL A 235 0.04 -10.21 -1.66
N LYS A 236 0.58 -9.01 -1.72
CA LYS A 236 1.85 -8.63 -1.11
C LYS A 236 1.58 -7.83 0.16
N VAL A 237 2.27 -8.16 1.23
CA VAL A 237 2.10 -7.52 2.54
C VAL A 237 3.50 -7.21 3.07
N PRO A 238 3.88 -5.94 3.21
CA PRO A 238 5.13 -5.59 3.87
C PRO A 238 5.20 -6.23 5.26
N VAL A 239 6.31 -6.87 5.55
CA VAL A 239 6.57 -7.38 6.90
C VAL A 239 6.85 -6.20 7.82
N SER A 240 6.60 -6.38 9.12
CA SER A 240 6.81 -5.34 10.13
C SER A 240 8.10 -4.57 9.90
N ARG A 241 8.00 -3.24 9.89
CA ARG A 241 9.14 -2.32 9.81
C ARG A 241 10.21 -2.64 10.84
N ALA A 242 9.83 -3.15 12.00
CA ALA A 242 10.77 -3.58 13.04
C ALA A 242 11.74 -4.67 12.55
N LEU A 243 11.29 -5.62 11.73
CA LEU A 243 12.16 -6.65 11.16
C LEU A 243 13.17 -6.04 10.18
N SER A 244 12.69 -5.20 9.26
CA SER A 244 13.57 -4.52 8.31
C SER A 244 14.60 -3.64 9.04
N GLU A 245 14.19 -2.91 10.08
CA GLU A 245 15.12 -2.13 10.90
C GLU A 245 16.16 -3.01 11.63
N ARG A 246 15.77 -4.19 12.12
CA ARG A 246 16.71 -5.16 12.72
C ARG A 246 17.73 -5.64 11.70
N ILE A 247 17.31 -5.99 10.49
CA ILE A 247 18.22 -6.37 9.39
C ILE A 247 19.19 -5.22 9.06
N GLN A 248 18.70 -3.97 9.02
CA GLN A 248 19.52 -2.80 8.75
C GLN A 248 20.53 -2.47 9.85
N ARG A 249 20.30 -2.91 11.10
CA ARG A 249 21.22 -2.71 12.23
C ARG A 249 22.40 -3.70 12.23
N LEU A 250 22.29 -4.81 11.52
CA LEU A 250 23.35 -5.82 11.42
C LEU A 250 24.60 -5.25 10.74
N ALA A 251 25.77 -5.81 11.05
CA ALA A 251 26.98 -5.51 10.30
C ALA A 251 26.81 -5.81 8.80
N HIS A 252 27.51 -5.06 7.96
CA HIS A 252 27.33 -5.08 6.50
C HIS A 252 27.36 -6.51 5.90
N GLU A 253 28.30 -7.36 6.32
CA GLU A 253 28.41 -8.74 5.84
C GLU A 253 27.25 -9.63 6.30
N CYS A 254 26.82 -9.50 7.56
CA CYS A 254 25.66 -10.20 8.12
C CYS A 254 24.38 -9.80 7.39
N LYS A 255 24.19 -8.50 7.17
CA LYS A 255 23.06 -7.95 6.41
C LYS A 255 22.99 -8.53 5.01
N LEU A 256 24.08 -8.49 4.24
CA LEU A 256 24.12 -9.07 2.89
C LEU A 256 23.79 -10.56 2.90
N SER A 257 24.32 -11.32 3.87
CA SER A 257 24.01 -12.75 4.01
C SER A 257 22.53 -13.00 4.26
N VAL A 258 21.90 -12.23 5.16
CA VAL A 258 20.46 -12.33 5.43
C VAL A 258 19.64 -11.96 4.20
N GLU A 259 19.97 -10.86 3.52
CA GLU A 259 19.29 -10.41 2.31
C GLU A 259 19.40 -11.42 1.16
N GLU A 260 20.57 -12.04 0.94
CA GLU A 260 20.76 -13.10 -0.04
C GLU A 260 19.91 -14.32 0.27
N ARG A 261 19.83 -14.73 1.54
CA ARG A 261 19.01 -15.87 1.93
C ARG A 261 17.50 -15.58 1.80
N ILE A 262 17.05 -14.36 2.11
CA ILE A 262 15.65 -13.95 1.91
C ILE A 262 15.24 -14.13 0.45
N ARG A 263 16.11 -13.78 -0.51
CA ARG A 263 15.84 -13.94 -1.95
C ARG A 263 15.65 -15.41 -2.37
N GLY A 264 16.15 -16.35 -1.58
CA GLY A 264 15.99 -17.80 -1.81
C GLY A 264 14.77 -18.41 -1.13
N LEU A 265 14.05 -17.67 -0.28
CA LEU A 265 12.91 -18.19 0.47
C LEU A 265 11.61 -18.13 -0.34
N PRO A 266 10.77 -19.18 -0.26
CA PRO A 266 9.44 -19.12 -0.86
C PRO A 266 8.59 -18.06 -0.15
N ARG A 267 7.69 -17.42 -0.90
CA ARG A 267 6.69 -16.45 -0.37
C ARG A 267 7.27 -15.20 0.27
N LEU A 268 8.57 -14.93 0.13
CA LEU A 268 9.18 -13.67 0.56
C LEU A 268 9.86 -12.97 -0.61
N GLU A 269 9.74 -11.64 -0.64
CA GLU A 269 10.43 -10.77 -1.59
C GLU A 269 11.18 -9.68 -0.83
N LEU A 270 12.42 -9.41 -1.23
CA LEU A 270 13.19 -8.27 -0.74
C LEU A 270 13.08 -7.12 -1.74
N MET A 271 12.50 -6.01 -1.32
CA MET A 271 12.37 -4.81 -2.13
C MET A 271 13.69 -4.02 -2.18
N GLN A 272 13.81 -3.12 -3.16
CA GLN A 272 15.02 -2.33 -3.38
C GLN A 272 15.36 -1.37 -2.22
N ASP A 273 14.36 -1.00 -1.43
CA ASP A 273 14.49 -0.18 -0.23
C ASP A 273 14.90 -0.99 1.02
N GLY A 274 15.11 -2.30 0.88
CA GLY A 274 15.45 -3.22 1.98
C GLY A 274 14.25 -3.70 2.78
N ASN A 275 13.03 -3.36 2.36
CA ASN A 275 11.82 -3.89 3.00
C ASN A 275 11.57 -5.34 2.58
N VAL A 276 11.20 -6.18 3.55
CA VAL A 276 10.79 -7.56 3.30
C VAL A 276 9.29 -7.58 3.10
N VAL A 277 8.83 -8.27 2.06
CA VAL A 277 7.42 -8.39 1.70
C VAL A 277 7.02 -9.86 1.72
N ALA A 278 5.95 -10.17 2.42
CA ALA A 278 5.31 -11.48 2.42
C ALA A 278 4.30 -11.58 1.28
N CYS A 279 4.38 -12.66 0.51
CA CYS A 279 3.57 -12.89 -0.68
C CYS A 279 2.60 -14.04 -0.42
N PHE A 280 1.31 -13.71 -0.26
CA PHE A 280 0.26 -14.68 0.03
C PHE A 280 -0.52 -15.05 -1.24
N PRO A 281 -0.70 -16.36 -1.53
CA PRO A 281 -1.52 -16.79 -2.66
C PRO A 281 -2.99 -16.48 -2.47
N VAL A 282 -3.65 -16.15 -3.58
CA VAL A 282 -5.08 -15.86 -3.65
C VAL A 282 -5.83 -17.09 -4.13
N VAL A 283 -6.67 -17.64 -3.27
CA VAL A 283 -7.58 -18.75 -3.57
C VAL A 283 -8.94 -18.17 -3.94
N ARG A 284 -9.44 -18.47 -5.13
CA ARG A 284 -10.76 -17.99 -5.57
C ARG A 284 -11.81 -19.04 -5.25
N SER A 285 -12.75 -18.70 -4.38
CA SER A 285 -13.94 -19.54 -4.18
C SER A 285 -14.96 -19.23 -5.26
N ALA A 286 -15.34 -20.22 -6.05
CA ALA A 286 -16.54 -20.12 -6.89
C ALA A 286 -17.75 -20.15 -5.96
N SER A 287 -18.28 -18.98 -5.58
CA SER A 287 -19.56 -18.91 -4.88
C SER A 287 -20.66 -18.63 -5.92
N GLU A 288 -21.57 -19.59 -6.08
CA GLU A 288 -22.80 -19.49 -6.88
C GLU A 288 -23.89 -18.67 -6.17
N ALA A 289 -23.53 -17.66 -5.38
CA ALA A 289 -24.53 -16.79 -4.78
C ALA A 289 -25.23 -15.98 -5.88
N HIS A 290 -26.51 -16.28 -6.11
CA HIS A 290 -27.39 -15.57 -7.03
C HIS A 290 -27.76 -14.22 -6.44
N PHE A 291 -27.14 -13.14 -6.93
CA PHE A 291 -27.57 -11.79 -6.61
C PHE A 291 -28.80 -11.39 -7.46
N PRO A 292 -29.70 -10.52 -6.97
CA PRO A 292 -30.91 -10.10 -7.68
C PRO A 292 -30.65 -9.42 -9.04
N PHE A 293 -29.40 -9.11 -9.35
CA PHE A 293 -28.97 -8.44 -10.59
C PHE A 293 -28.12 -9.31 -11.52
N GLY A 294 -28.05 -10.63 -11.31
CA GLY A 294 -27.39 -11.58 -12.22
C GLY A 294 -25.87 -11.46 -12.23
N GLY A 295 -25.20 -12.26 -11.39
CA GLY A 295 -23.75 -12.43 -11.41
C GLY A 295 -23.30 -13.45 -10.37
N THR A 296 -22.29 -14.26 -10.71
CA THR A 296 -21.60 -15.14 -9.76
C THR A 296 -20.61 -14.33 -8.94
N SER A 297 -20.65 -14.43 -7.61
CA SER A 297 -19.63 -13.84 -6.75
C SER A 297 -18.42 -14.75 -6.68
N ASN A 298 -17.31 -14.35 -7.31
CA ASN A 298 -16.02 -14.96 -6.99
C ASN A 298 -15.43 -14.21 -5.80
N GLY A 299 -15.73 -14.69 -4.58
CA GLY A 299 -14.97 -14.33 -3.41
C GLY A 299 -13.52 -14.78 -3.59
N PHE A 300 -12.57 -14.01 -3.09
CA PHE A 300 -11.18 -14.43 -3.00
C PHE A 300 -10.80 -14.52 -1.52
N ASP A 301 -10.12 -15.60 -1.17
CA ASP A 301 -9.53 -15.82 0.14
C ASP A 301 -8.02 -15.80 -0.03
N VAL A 302 -7.32 -15.20 0.92
CA VAL A 302 -5.86 -15.13 0.92
C VAL A 302 -5.41 -15.93 2.13
N GLN A 303 -4.67 -17.00 1.87
CA GLN A 303 -4.30 -17.95 2.91
C GLN A 303 -2.79 -18.17 2.89
N ASP A 304 -2.18 -18.30 4.08
CA ASP A 304 -0.83 -18.86 4.20
C ASP A 304 -0.89 -20.38 3.99
N THR A 305 -0.92 -20.77 2.71
CA THR A 305 -1.08 -22.18 2.33
C THR A 305 0.11 -22.98 2.88
N ASN A 306 -0.18 -24.04 3.65
CA ASN A 306 0.82 -24.91 4.29
C ASN A 306 1.82 -24.19 5.22
N LEU A 307 1.48 -22.99 5.74
CA LEU A 307 2.36 -22.18 6.58
C LEU A 307 3.69 -21.82 5.90
N GLU A 308 3.77 -21.83 4.56
CA GLU A 308 5.01 -21.53 3.82
C GLU A 308 5.54 -20.13 4.13
N THR A 309 4.65 -19.15 4.21
CA THR A 309 5.03 -17.76 4.51
C THR A 309 5.49 -17.65 5.95
N SER A 310 4.77 -18.28 6.89
CA SER A 310 5.15 -18.34 8.30
C SER A 310 6.52 -19.01 8.49
N ARG A 311 6.79 -20.12 7.78
CA ARG A 311 8.08 -20.82 7.76
C ARG A 311 9.22 -19.94 7.31
N SER A 312 9.07 -19.32 6.14
CA SER A 312 10.06 -18.41 5.59
C SER A 312 10.32 -17.24 6.53
N MET A 313 9.26 -16.61 7.07
CA MET A 313 9.40 -15.49 8.00
C MET A 313 10.08 -15.92 9.31
N TYR A 314 9.76 -17.10 9.82
CA TYR A 314 10.39 -17.67 10.99
C TYR A 314 11.90 -17.87 10.77
N GLN A 315 12.30 -18.43 9.61
CA GLN A 315 13.72 -18.59 9.25
C GLN A 315 14.46 -17.24 9.17
N VAL A 316 13.83 -16.20 8.61
CA VAL A 316 14.43 -14.85 8.59
C VAL A 316 14.65 -14.33 10.00
N LEU A 317 13.64 -14.45 10.88
CA LEU A 317 13.75 -14.04 12.28
C LEU A 317 14.87 -14.79 13.01
N GLN A 318 15.03 -16.09 12.72
CA GLN A 318 16.12 -16.90 13.27
C GLN A 318 17.49 -16.41 12.81
N TRP A 319 17.66 -16.10 11.52
CA TRP A 319 18.94 -15.56 11.03
C TRP A 319 19.25 -14.20 11.63
N VAL A 320 18.27 -13.29 11.66
CA VAL A 320 18.45 -11.95 12.26
C VAL A 320 18.83 -12.08 13.74
N ALA A 321 18.09 -12.89 14.50
CA ALA A 321 18.39 -13.10 15.92
C ALA A 321 19.75 -13.76 16.15
N PHE A 322 20.15 -14.73 15.30
CA PHE A 322 21.48 -15.34 15.36
C PHE A 322 22.59 -14.30 15.15
N HIS A 323 22.44 -13.42 14.16
CA HIS A 323 23.42 -12.38 13.88
C HIS A 323 23.43 -11.29 14.96
N GLU A 324 22.27 -10.88 15.47
CA GLU A 324 22.16 -9.97 16.61
C GLU A 324 22.80 -10.55 17.88
N LEU A 325 22.62 -11.85 18.15
CA LEU A 325 23.26 -12.55 19.27
C LEU A 325 24.77 -12.67 19.10
N LYS A 326 25.23 -12.85 17.86
CA LYS A 326 26.67 -12.90 17.52
C LYS A 326 27.34 -11.53 17.69
N GLU A 327 26.64 -10.45 17.36
CA GLU A 327 27.13 -9.06 17.49
C GLU A 327 26.94 -8.49 18.90
N SER A 328 25.95 -9.00 19.64
CA SER A 328 25.72 -8.66 21.04
C SER A 328 26.79 -9.30 21.92
N SER A 329 27.75 -8.49 22.34
CA SER A 329 28.72 -8.72 23.44
C SER A 329 28.21 -9.49 24.68
N THR A 330 26.89 -9.69 24.83
CA THR A 330 26.20 -10.51 25.83
C THR A 330 26.56 -12.00 25.78
N LEU A 331 26.76 -12.57 24.58
CA LEU A 331 27.31 -13.92 24.39
C LEU A 331 28.85 -13.94 24.46
N ILE A 332 29.49 -12.89 24.96
CA ILE A 332 30.91 -12.84 25.33
C ILE A 332 31.03 -12.66 26.86
N GLU A 333 30.13 -11.89 27.48
CA GLU A 333 30.07 -11.72 28.94
C GLU A 333 29.42 -12.90 29.70
N LEU A 334 28.50 -13.68 29.10
CA LEU A 334 27.80 -14.78 29.80
C LEU A 334 28.66 -16.02 30.12
N ALA A 335 29.74 -16.31 29.39
CA ALA A 335 30.68 -17.36 29.80
C ALA A 335 31.94 -16.84 30.46
N LEU A 336 32.23 -15.54 30.34
CA LEU A 336 33.06 -14.88 31.35
C LEU A 336 32.46 -15.05 32.74
N TRP A 337 31.14 -15.08 32.83
CA TRP A 337 30.39 -15.27 34.06
C TRP A 337 30.26 -16.75 34.49
N LYS A 338 29.92 -17.69 33.59
CA LYS A 338 29.81 -19.14 33.91
C LYS A 338 31.16 -19.78 34.30
N SER A 339 32.28 -19.34 33.71
CA SER A 339 33.64 -19.76 34.10
C SER A 339 34.04 -19.38 35.54
N ARG A 340 33.35 -18.43 36.18
CA ARG A 340 33.65 -17.96 37.54
C ARG A 340 32.86 -18.67 38.64
N ILE A 341 31.72 -19.28 38.30
CA ILE A 341 30.85 -20.01 39.25
C ILE A 341 31.42 -21.40 39.55
N ASP A 342 31.96 -22.10 38.55
CA ASP A 342 32.55 -23.43 38.75
C ASP A 342 33.97 -23.37 39.36
N GLY A 343 34.59 -22.18 39.38
CA GLY A 343 35.96 -21.94 39.83
C GLY A 343 36.11 -21.24 41.18
N ALA A 344 35.09 -21.22 42.05
CA ALA A 344 35.13 -20.52 43.32
C ALA A 344 36.09 -21.17 44.35
N ARG A 345 37.41 -20.96 44.16
CA ARG A 345 38.39 -20.64 45.22
C ARG A 345 39.48 -19.71 44.63
N ASN A 346 39.23 -18.39 44.71
CA ASN A 346 40.18 -17.26 44.61
C ASN A 346 40.83 -16.90 43.26
N VAL A 347 40.35 -15.83 42.58
CA VAL A 347 41.11 -15.07 41.54
C VAL A 347 40.76 -13.56 41.57
N SER A 348 41.72 -12.69 41.23
CA SER A 348 41.65 -11.21 41.31
C SER A 348 41.05 -10.51 40.06
N ARG A 349 40.76 -9.20 40.17
CA ARG A 349 39.81 -8.43 39.32
C ARG A 349 40.31 -8.08 37.90
N ASP A 350 41.59 -8.27 37.58
CA ASP A 350 42.16 -7.94 36.26
C ASP A 350 41.97 -9.04 35.19
N ASP A 351 41.56 -10.26 35.56
CA ASP A 351 41.40 -11.43 34.66
C ASP A 351 40.00 -11.56 33.99
N CYS A 352 39.26 -10.46 33.83
CA CYS A 352 37.86 -10.49 33.35
C CYS A 352 37.66 -10.61 31.81
N ARG A 353 38.58 -11.18 31.02
CA ARG A 353 38.44 -11.23 29.53
C ARG A 353 38.81 -12.59 28.91
N VAL A 354 37.84 -13.50 28.69
CA VAL A 354 37.99 -14.82 28.04
C VAL A 354 36.68 -15.22 27.30
N PRO A 355 36.69 -15.88 26.12
CA PRO A 355 35.49 -16.11 25.30
C PRO A 355 34.62 -17.33 25.71
N ILE A 356 33.36 -17.39 25.21
CA ILE A 356 32.35 -18.43 25.54
C ILE A 356 32.53 -19.79 24.83
N PRO A 357 32.41 -20.96 25.54
CA PRO A 357 32.42 -22.31 24.94
C PRO A 357 31.14 -22.68 24.19
N ASP A 358 31.28 -23.46 23.11
CA ASP A 358 30.20 -23.82 22.17
C ASP A 358 28.99 -24.59 22.76
N PRO A 359 29.11 -25.47 23.76
CA PRO A 359 27.95 -26.11 24.40
C PRO A 359 27.05 -25.13 25.16
N VAL A 360 27.63 -24.05 25.69
CA VAL A 360 26.89 -22.98 26.39
C VAL A 360 26.18 -22.09 25.39
N LYS A 361 26.80 -21.83 24.23
CA LYS A 361 26.10 -21.24 23.08
C LYS A 361 24.93 -22.12 22.65
N HIS A 362 25.11 -23.44 22.56
CA HIS A 362 24.05 -24.37 22.17
C HIS A 362 22.86 -24.34 23.15
N LEU A 363 23.11 -24.27 24.46
CA LEU A 363 22.07 -24.16 25.50
C LEU A 363 21.39 -22.79 25.52
N VAL A 364 22.12 -21.70 25.27
CA VAL A 364 21.54 -20.35 25.11
C VAL A 364 20.73 -20.27 23.83
N MET A 365 21.19 -20.92 22.76
CA MET A 365 20.44 -21.08 21.52
C MET A 365 19.18 -21.92 21.78
N GLU A 366 19.25 -23.02 22.52
CA GLU A 366 18.10 -23.84 22.92
C GLU A 366 17.08 -23.07 23.76
N TYR A 367 17.55 -22.30 24.74
CA TYR A 367 16.73 -21.42 25.57
C TYR A 367 16.07 -20.29 24.77
N CYS A 368 16.76 -19.75 23.77
CA CYS A 368 16.23 -18.75 22.84
C CYS A 368 15.50 -19.36 21.62
N GLY A 369 15.19 -20.66 21.59
CA GLY A 369 14.42 -21.30 20.51
C GLY A 369 15.19 -21.62 19.22
N PHE A 370 16.53 -21.59 19.23
CA PHE A 370 17.45 -21.83 18.12
C PHE A 370 18.15 -23.21 18.13
N ALA A 371 17.78 -24.16 18.99
CA ALA A 371 18.45 -25.47 19.08
C ALA A 371 18.35 -26.35 17.81
N GLU A 372 17.31 -26.19 17.00
CA GLU A 372 17.18 -26.97 15.76
C GLU A 372 18.13 -26.50 14.63
N PHE A 373 18.83 -25.38 14.81
CA PHE A 373 19.71 -24.75 13.82
C PHE A 373 20.99 -25.54 13.49
N LEU A 374 21.33 -26.56 14.29
CA LEU A 374 22.53 -27.39 14.08
C LEU A 374 22.22 -28.85 13.70
N ARG A 375 20.96 -29.23 13.47
CA ARG A 375 20.70 -30.54 12.87
C ARG A 375 21.22 -30.47 11.43
N PRO A 376 22.17 -31.34 11.02
CA PRO A 376 22.51 -31.46 9.62
C PRO A 376 21.21 -31.76 8.88
N THR A 377 20.96 -31.06 7.77
CA THR A 377 20.03 -31.54 6.75
C THR A 377 20.50 -32.94 6.40
N MET A 378 19.80 -33.96 6.89
CA MET A 378 20.00 -35.31 6.39
C MET A 378 19.61 -35.21 4.91
N ASP A 379 20.61 -35.29 4.04
CA ASP A 379 20.36 -35.53 2.63
C ASP A 379 19.56 -36.83 2.55
N ASP A 380 18.30 -36.72 2.14
CA ASP A 380 17.44 -37.87 1.87
C ASP A 380 18.10 -38.70 0.76
N THR A 381 18.52 -39.92 1.12
CA THR A 381 18.92 -41.00 0.20
C THR A 381 17.74 -41.52 -0.62
#